data_AF-A0A553JJA2-F1
#
_entry.id   AF-A0A553JJA2-F1
#
_cell.length_a   1.000
_cell.length_b   1.000
_cell.length_c   1.000
_cell.angle_alpha   90.00
_cell.angle_beta   90.00
_cell.angle_gamma   90.00
#
_symmetry.space_group_name_H-M   'P 1'
#
loop_
_entity.id
_entity.type
_entity.pdbx_description
1 polymer ?
#
loop_
_entity_poly.entity_id
_entity_poly.type
_entity_poly.pdbx_seq_one_letter_code
_entity_poly.pdbx_strand_id
1 'polypeptide(L)'
;MMKHIINLILAFGLVLFVVSCGGDDKKDSTKDVAYVQYYNASPDSTKTYLSLKAKKYNALNFGQAMSRFAVPVGDNKLSITGNNAENKEVKFHEQDISLGNKDNHLYVLAGDYAKTDFINIKYNRDKLDEENKKKENVDKKITKMQVLAAHVSSGTQKFGVYIGKKEDGFSSAKYFSEIAYKGITESQILTTGKYVIYLTEAGGNEPVFTTSEVNLSAKTVYKLLIRPAFGPSVKGVKLDVVGHSRAVTSLADINEKVQLRVYNGFEHNDKVIAKFNGKNSESHQQEVAKWGLSSFILTNFGDYDVSVSDAATGNMLLNNLLVTYNQSDSKSILLYPDSEDKLKATVLGHNLTPRSYQYQVQLLNLASDTKGLEADESPQKEMNK
;
A
#
# COMPACT_ATOMS: atom_id res chain seq x y z
N MET A 1 -8.36 -35.10 -64.34
CA MET A 1 -7.52 -33.90 -64.15
C MET A 1 -7.72 -33.44 -62.71
N MET A 2 -6.63 -33.50 -61.95
CA MET A 2 -6.56 -33.41 -60.49
C MET A 2 -6.48 -31.96 -60.01
N LYS A 3 -7.10 -31.70 -58.84
CA LYS A 3 -6.56 -30.90 -57.70
C LYS A 3 -6.48 -29.36 -57.87
N HIS A 4 -6.67 -28.51 -56.85
CA HIS A 4 -6.75 -28.67 -55.40
C HIS A 4 -7.51 -27.47 -54.79
N ILE A 5 -8.33 -27.72 -53.78
CA ILE A 5 -8.81 -26.75 -52.79
C ILE A 5 -7.64 -26.38 -51.88
N ILE A 6 -7.34 -25.08 -51.72
CA ILE A 6 -6.35 -24.57 -50.77
C ILE A 6 -7.09 -24.06 -49.54
N ASN A 7 -7.00 -24.82 -48.45
CA ASN A 7 -7.34 -24.36 -47.10
C ASN A 7 -6.24 -23.42 -46.61
N LEU A 8 -6.60 -22.17 -46.30
CA LEU A 8 -5.72 -21.22 -45.63
C LEU A 8 -5.87 -21.40 -44.11
N ILE A 9 -4.98 -22.21 -43.52
CA ILE A 9 -4.83 -22.32 -42.06
C ILE A 9 -3.88 -21.21 -41.62
N LEU A 10 -4.42 -20.19 -40.94
CA LEU A 10 -3.66 -19.13 -40.29
C LEU A 10 -3.17 -19.66 -38.93
N ALA A 11 -1.95 -20.19 -38.88
CA ALA A 11 -1.32 -20.65 -37.64
C ALA A 11 -0.84 -19.44 -36.81
N PHE A 12 -1.56 -19.12 -35.75
CA PHE A 12 -1.15 -18.12 -34.75
C PHE A 12 -0.08 -18.75 -33.84
N GLY A 13 1.19 -18.46 -34.12
CA GLY A 13 2.33 -18.93 -33.34
C GLY A 13 2.42 -18.23 -31.98
N LEU A 14 1.83 -18.83 -30.96
CA LEU A 14 2.01 -18.46 -29.55
C LEU A 14 3.36 -19.01 -29.05
N VAL A 15 4.42 -18.19 -29.06
CA VAL A 15 5.70 -18.56 -28.44
C VAL A 15 5.60 -18.38 -26.93
N LEU A 16 5.25 -19.45 -26.23
CA LEU A 16 5.41 -19.57 -24.78
C LEU A 16 6.85 -19.97 -24.47
N PHE A 17 7.65 -19.04 -23.93
CA PHE A 17 8.93 -19.38 -23.32
C PHE A 17 8.68 -19.97 -21.93
N VAL A 18 8.57 -21.30 -21.88
CA VAL A 18 8.70 -22.08 -20.64
C VAL A 18 10.21 -22.24 -20.36
N VAL A 19 10.68 -21.70 -19.24
CA VAL A 19 12.01 -22.03 -18.72
C VAL A 19 11.86 -23.34 -17.94
N SER A 20 12.21 -24.44 -18.59
CA SER A 20 12.30 -25.77 -17.99
C SER A 20 13.55 -25.86 -17.12
N CYS A 21 13.39 -26.34 -15.90
CA CYS A 21 14.48 -26.73 -15.01
C CYS A 21 14.67 -28.24 -15.16
N GLY A 22 15.79 -28.67 -15.75
CA GLY A 22 16.16 -30.08 -15.89
C GLY A 22 17.49 -30.18 -16.63
N GLY A 23 18.54 -30.64 -15.95
CA GLY A 23 19.92 -30.56 -16.40
C GLY A 23 20.27 -31.50 -17.55
N ASP A 24 21.16 -31.01 -18.43
CA ASP A 24 22.32 -31.73 -18.95
C ASP A 24 23.27 -30.74 -19.65
N ASP A 25 24.56 -31.02 -19.57
CA ASP A 25 25.69 -30.17 -19.97
C ASP A 25 25.62 -29.67 -21.43
N LYS A 26 25.18 -28.42 -21.60
CA LYS A 26 25.61 -27.52 -22.68
C LYS A 26 25.79 -26.14 -22.08
N LYS A 27 26.87 -25.44 -22.46
CA LYS A 27 27.07 -24.02 -22.14
C LYS A 27 25.90 -23.22 -22.68
N ASP A 28 24.86 -23.08 -21.87
CA ASP A 28 23.73 -22.21 -22.14
C ASP A 28 24.26 -20.79 -22.17
N SER A 29 24.30 -20.19 -23.35
CA SER A 29 24.44 -18.74 -23.49
C SER A 29 23.21 -18.13 -22.83
N THR A 30 23.29 -17.90 -21.53
CA THR A 30 22.27 -17.20 -20.77
C THR A 30 22.13 -15.86 -21.46
N LYS A 31 20.99 -15.61 -22.12
CA LYS A 31 20.77 -14.33 -22.79
C LYS A 31 20.98 -13.24 -21.74
N ASP A 32 21.78 -12.23 -22.07
CA ASP A 32 21.98 -11.08 -21.20
C ASP A 32 20.62 -10.41 -20.95
N VAL A 33 20.26 -10.28 -19.68
CA VAL A 33 18.97 -9.73 -19.26
C VAL A 33 19.16 -8.71 -18.14
N ALA A 34 18.35 -7.68 -18.17
CA ALA A 34 18.10 -6.79 -17.05
C ALA A 34 16.83 -7.23 -16.31
N TYR A 35 16.60 -6.67 -15.13
CA TYR A 35 15.43 -6.94 -14.30
C TYR A 35 14.68 -5.64 -13.99
N VAL A 36 13.37 -5.65 -14.23
CA VAL A 36 12.51 -4.51 -14.02
C VAL A 36 11.40 -4.84 -13.02
N GLN A 37 11.04 -3.85 -12.22
CA GLN A 37 9.89 -3.84 -11.33
C GLN A 37 9.24 -2.45 -11.38
N TYR A 38 7.93 -2.39 -11.11
CA TYR A 38 7.15 -1.15 -11.03
C TYR A 38 6.40 -1.09 -9.70
N TYR A 39 6.34 0.08 -9.10
CA TYR A 39 5.56 0.39 -7.90
C TYR A 39 4.83 1.72 -8.06
N ASN A 40 3.54 1.73 -7.70
CA ASN A 40 2.71 2.93 -7.75
C ASN A 40 2.64 3.60 -6.37
N ALA A 41 3.37 4.69 -6.19
CA ALA A 41 3.39 5.54 -5.00
C ALA A 41 2.59 6.85 -5.17
N SER A 42 1.90 7.04 -6.30
CA SER A 42 1.10 8.25 -6.55
C SER A 42 -0.26 8.09 -5.87
N PRO A 43 -0.55 8.87 -4.80
CA PRO A 43 -1.65 8.58 -3.89
C PRO A 43 -3.02 8.76 -4.54
N ASP A 44 -3.19 9.78 -5.37
CA ASP A 44 -4.45 10.13 -6.03
C ASP A 44 -4.61 9.48 -7.41
N SER A 45 -3.65 8.66 -7.83
CA SER A 45 -3.65 8.00 -9.12
C SER A 45 -4.80 7.03 -9.32
N THR A 46 -5.26 6.91 -10.57
CA THR A 46 -6.02 5.73 -10.98
C THR A 46 -5.11 4.50 -10.98
N LYS A 47 -5.65 3.33 -11.34
CA LYS A 47 -4.80 2.19 -11.72
C LYS A 47 -3.82 2.62 -12.83
N THR A 48 -2.53 2.36 -12.63
CA THR A 48 -1.47 2.68 -13.60
C THR A 48 -0.74 1.42 -14.03
N TYR A 49 -0.22 1.42 -15.25
CA TYR A 49 0.49 0.27 -15.82
C TYR A 49 1.81 0.72 -16.44
N LEU A 50 2.84 -0.08 -16.19
CA LEU A 50 4.10 -0.02 -16.90
C LEU A 50 3.92 -0.62 -18.30
N SER A 51 4.49 0.02 -19.30
CA SER A 51 4.75 -0.57 -20.61
C SER A 51 6.23 -0.46 -20.95
N LEU A 52 6.77 -1.51 -21.54
CA LEU A 52 8.12 -1.53 -22.12
C LEU A 52 7.99 -1.91 -23.59
N LYS A 53 8.44 -1.04 -24.50
CA LYS A 53 8.19 -1.13 -25.94
C LYS A 53 6.68 -1.30 -26.20
N ALA A 54 6.26 -2.33 -26.92
CA ALA A 54 4.85 -2.62 -27.20
C ALA A 54 4.15 -3.45 -26.11
N LYS A 55 4.87 -3.90 -25.06
CA LYS A 55 4.30 -4.78 -24.04
C LYS A 55 3.79 -3.98 -22.85
N LYS A 56 2.47 -4.06 -22.61
CA LYS A 56 1.77 -3.53 -21.43
C LYS A 56 1.71 -4.58 -20.33
N TYR A 57 2.02 -4.20 -19.10
CA TYR A 57 2.00 -5.06 -17.92
C TYR A 57 0.77 -4.79 -17.05
N ASN A 58 0.54 -5.63 -16.04
CA ASN A 58 -0.62 -5.55 -15.17
C ASN A 58 -0.72 -4.17 -14.48
N ALA A 59 -1.94 -3.65 -14.39
CA ALA A 59 -2.21 -2.41 -13.70
C ALA A 59 -2.04 -2.55 -12.17
N LEU A 60 -1.59 -1.48 -11.53
CA LEU A 60 -1.31 -1.36 -10.10
C LEU A 60 -2.11 -0.20 -9.49
N ASN A 61 -2.76 -0.44 -8.35
CA ASN A 61 -3.29 0.62 -7.50
C ASN A 61 -2.16 1.26 -6.68
N PHE A 62 -2.44 2.41 -6.04
CA PHE A 62 -1.57 3.00 -5.05
C PHE A 62 -1.13 1.99 -3.97
N GLY A 63 0.15 1.99 -3.62
CA GLY A 63 0.75 1.07 -2.66
C GLY A 63 1.04 -0.34 -3.18
N GLN A 64 0.85 -0.59 -4.49
CA GLN A 64 1.09 -1.93 -5.07
C GLN A 64 2.37 -1.97 -5.93
N ALA A 65 2.99 -3.14 -5.94
CA ALA A 65 4.13 -3.48 -6.79
C ALA A 65 3.78 -4.62 -7.76
N MET A 66 4.45 -4.66 -8.90
CA MET A 66 4.53 -5.89 -9.70
C MET A 66 5.69 -6.78 -9.24
N SER A 67 5.70 -8.05 -9.64
CA SER A 67 6.88 -8.90 -9.47
C SER A 67 8.02 -8.38 -10.33
N ARG A 68 9.26 -8.58 -9.88
CA ARG A 68 10.45 -8.38 -10.70
C ARG A 68 10.44 -9.37 -11.88
N PHE A 69 10.71 -8.90 -13.09
CA PHE A 69 10.73 -9.72 -14.30
C PHE A 69 11.96 -9.39 -15.17
N ALA A 70 12.41 -10.38 -15.95
CA ALA A 70 13.54 -10.21 -16.85
C ALA A 70 13.13 -9.50 -18.15
N VAL A 71 14.00 -8.63 -18.65
CA VAL A 71 13.85 -7.86 -19.89
C VAL A 71 15.16 -7.96 -20.68
N PRO A 72 15.12 -8.08 -22.01
CA PRO A 72 16.32 -8.02 -22.83
C PRO A 72 17.11 -6.73 -22.60
N VAL A 73 18.44 -6.83 -22.59
CA VAL A 73 19.35 -5.68 -22.51
C VAL A 73 19.24 -4.76 -23.73
N GLY A 74 19.77 -3.55 -23.61
CA GLY A 74 19.80 -2.53 -24.63
C GLY A 74 18.65 -1.53 -24.51
N ASP A 75 18.38 -0.84 -25.61
CA ASP A 75 17.46 0.29 -25.61
C ASP A 75 16.00 -0.17 -25.56
N ASN A 76 15.26 0.48 -24.68
CA ASN A 76 13.85 0.24 -24.45
C ASN A 76 13.13 1.57 -24.26
N LYS A 77 11.86 1.59 -24.65
CA LYS A 77 10.98 2.73 -24.39
C LYS A 77 10.06 2.37 -23.23
N LEU A 78 10.18 3.10 -22.13
CA LEU A 78 9.34 2.94 -20.96
C LEU A 78 8.19 3.94 -21.02
N SER A 79 6.97 3.49 -20.72
CA SER A 79 5.86 4.40 -20.46
C SER A 79 5.05 3.97 -19.24
N ILE A 80 4.59 4.96 -18.46
CA ILE A 80 3.57 4.76 -17.44
C ILE A 80 2.28 5.39 -17.93
N THR A 81 1.22 4.62 -17.87
CA THR A 81 -0.06 4.99 -18.46
C THR A 81 -1.18 4.69 -17.46
N GLY A 82 -2.26 5.45 -17.53
CA GLY A 82 -3.46 5.34 -16.69
C GLY A 82 -4.58 6.23 -17.26
N ASN A 83 -5.67 6.43 -16.52
CA ASN A 83 -6.81 7.21 -17.03
C ASN A 83 -6.78 8.66 -16.51
N ASN A 84 -7.17 9.62 -17.34
CA ASN A 84 -7.37 11.02 -16.95
C ASN A 84 -8.80 11.28 -16.43
N ALA A 85 -9.14 12.55 -16.20
CA ALA A 85 -10.46 12.99 -15.75
C ALA A 85 -11.62 12.61 -16.69
N GLU A 86 -11.35 12.48 -17.99
CA GLU A 86 -12.33 12.08 -19.01
C GLU A 86 -12.39 10.55 -19.19
N ASN A 87 -11.79 9.79 -18.27
CA ASN A 87 -11.63 8.33 -18.36
C ASN A 87 -10.88 7.86 -19.62
N LYS A 88 -10.09 8.73 -20.25
CA LYS A 88 -9.26 8.39 -21.42
C LYS A 88 -7.89 7.92 -20.95
N GLU A 89 -7.40 6.86 -21.60
CA GLU A 89 -6.05 6.34 -21.39
C GLU A 89 -5.01 7.37 -21.86
N VAL A 90 -4.14 7.82 -20.95
CA VAL A 90 -3.08 8.79 -21.21
C VAL A 90 -1.74 8.29 -20.64
N LYS A 91 -0.65 8.64 -21.33
CA LYS A 91 0.72 8.37 -20.87
C LYS A 91 1.18 9.53 -19.98
N PHE A 92 1.46 9.25 -18.72
CA PHE A 92 1.95 10.23 -17.74
C PHE A 92 3.46 10.40 -17.79
N HIS A 93 4.15 9.31 -18.14
CA HIS A 93 5.59 9.32 -18.30
C HIS A 93 5.96 8.51 -19.53
N GLU A 94 6.87 9.03 -20.32
CA GLU A 94 7.45 8.31 -21.45
C GLU A 94 8.94 8.68 -21.53
N GLN A 95 9.79 7.67 -21.53
CA GLN A 95 11.24 7.86 -21.51
C GLN A 95 11.95 6.71 -22.22
N ASP A 96 12.97 7.04 -23.01
CA ASP A 96 13.92 6.07 -23.50
C ASP A 96 14.91 5.70 -22.38
N ILE A 97 15.06 4.40 -22.15
CA ILE A 97 15.91 3.81 -21.12
C ILE A 97 16.87 2.81 -21.77
N SER A 98 18.09 2.74 -21.26
CA SER A 98 19.05 1.72 -21.66
C SER A 98 19.28 0.76 -20.50
N LEU A 99 19.12 -0.54 -20.75
CA LEU A 99 19.18 -1.59 -19.75
C LEU A 99 20.46 -2.42 -19.91
N GLY A 100 21.36 -2.36 -18.92
CA GLY A 100 22.59 -3.14 -18.91
C GLY A 100 22.37 -4.59 -18.44
N ASN A 101 23.34 -5.45 -18.72
CA ASN A 101 23.28 -6.84 -18.26
C ASN A 101 23.25 -6.92 -16.72
N LYS A 102 22.32 -7.72 -16.18
CA LYS A 102 22.05 -7.90 -14.74
C LYS A 102 21.66 -6.63 -13.98
N ASP A 103 21.42 -5.50 -14.66
CA ASP A 103 20.90 -4.30 -14.02
C ASP A 103 19.54 -4.59 -13.39
N ASN A 104 19.30 -4.10 -12.18
CA ASN A 104 17.98 -4.17 -11.55
C ASN A 104 17.42 -2.75 -11.38
N HIS A 105 16.17 -2.59 -11.77
CA HIS A 105 15.44 -1.33 -11.70
C HIS A 105 14.11 -1.53 -11.01
N LEU A 106 13.85 -0.73 -9.98
CA LEU A 106 12.48 -0.47 -9.50
C LEU A 106 12.09 0.94 -9.94
N TYR A 107 11.15 1.00 -10.88
CA TYR A 107 10.53 2.25 -11.30
C TYR A 107 9.38 2.58 -10.36
N VAL A 108 9.36 3.81 -9.86
CA VAL A 108 8.35 4.30 -8.94
C VAL A 108 7.67 5.52 -9.54
N LEU A 109 6.34 5.44 -9.67
CA LEU A 109 5.50 6.62 -9.90
C LEU A 109 5.20 7.27 -8.55
N ALA A 110 5.57 8.53 -8.36
CA ALA A 110 5.36 9.27 -7.11
C ALA A 110 4.74 10.65 -7.39
N GLY A 111 4.42 11.39 -6.34
CA GLY A 111 3.79 12.71 -6.46
C GLY A 111 2.32 12.63 -6.88
N ASP A 112 1.70 13.80 -7.03
CA ASP A 112 0.29 13.92 -7.39
C ASP A 112 0.06 13.43 -8.82
N TYR A 113 -1.09 12.86 -9.09
CA TYR A 113 -1.36 12.20 -10.36
C TYR A 113 -1.46 13.16 -11.54
N ALA A 114 -1.85 14.40 -11.30
CA ALA A 114 -1.82 15.47 -12.30
C ALA A 114 -0.39 15.99 -12.58
N LYS A 115 0.56 15.73 -11.67
CA LYS A 115 1.95 16.18 -11.77
C LYS A 115 2.87 15.11 -11.18
N THR A 116 2.91 13.97 -11.88
CA THR A 116 3.66 12.82 -11.40
C THR A 116 5.15 13.04 -11.51
N ASP A 117 5.86 12.37 -10.62
CA ASP A 117 7.29 12.24 -10.61
C ASP A 117 7.69 10.79 -10.83
N PHE A 118 8.79 10.59 -11.55
CA PHE A 118 9.29 9.27 -11.88
C PHE A 118 10.66 9.03 -11.24
N ILE A 119 10.75 8.03 -10.37
CA ILE A 119 11.97 7.69 -9.62
C ILE A 119 12.47 6.32 -10.10
N ASN A 120 13.73 6.25 -10.53
CA ASN A 120 14.40 5.01 -10.91
C ASN A 120 15.35 4.57 -9.80
N ILE A 121 14.94 3.55 -9.04
CA ILE A 121 15.80 2.91 -8.03
C ILE A 121 16.62 1.83 -8.73
N LYS A 122 17.83 2.19 -9.14
CA LYS A 122 18.81 1.25 -9.71
C LYS A 122 19.58 0.54 -8.59
N TYR A 123 19.71 -0.78 -8.68
CA TYR A 123 20.50 -1.57 -7.74
C TYR A 123 21.16 -2.79 -8.41
N ASN A 124 22.17 -3.34 -7.74
CA ASN A 124 22.91 -4.52 -8.17
C ASN A 124 22.83 -5.61 -7.09
N ARG A 125 22.89 -6.89 -7.50
CA ARG A 125 22.77 -8.07 -6.62
C ARG A 125 24.06 -8.90 -6.52
N ASP A 126 25.09 -8.59 -7.29
CA ASP A 126 26.33 -9.37 -7.38
C ASP A 126 26.99 -9.49 -6.01
N LYS A 127 27.18 -8.37 -5.29
CA LYS A 127 27.73 -8.38 -3.92
C LYS A 127 26.90 -9.24 -2.96
N LEU A 128 25.57 -9.16 -3.04
CA LEU A 128 24.68 -10.00 -2.23
C LEU A 128 24.85 -11.48 -2.56
N ASP A 129 24.94 -11.81 -3.84
CA ASP A 129 25.09 -13.18 -4.31
C ASP A 129 26.46 -13.75 -3.96
N GLU A 130 27.53 -12.94 -4.03
CA GLU A 130 28.87 -13.27 -3.57
C GLU A 130 28.91 -13.53 -2.06
N GLU A 131 28.36 -12.64 -1.23
CA GLU A 131 28.30 -12.81 0.22
C GLU A 131 27.62 -14.13 0.59
N ASN A 132 26.50 -14.46 -0.06
CA ASN A 132 25.78 -15.71 0.18
C ASN A 132 26.48 -16.96 -0.38
N LYS A 133 27.51 -16.82 -1.22
CA LYS A 133 28.33 -17.93 -1.72
C LYS A 133 29.62 -18.15 -0.89
N LYS A 134 29.98 -17.20 -0.02
CA LYS A 134 31.15 -17.35 0.86
C LYS A 134 31.01 -18.61 1.70
N LYS A 135 32.07 -19.43 1.70
CA LYS A 135 32.13 -20.70 2.42
C LYS A 135 31.66 -20.58 3.89
N GLU A 136 32.11 -19.55 4.60
CA GLU A 136 31.69 -19.30 5.98
C GLU A 136 30.16 -19.18 6.13
N ASN A 137 29.50 -18.43 5.25
CA ASN A 137 28.05 -18.24 5.30
C ASN A 137 27.31 -19.52 4.92
N VAL A 138 27.84 -20.29 3.96
CA VAL A 138 27.29 -21.59 3.56
C VAL A 138 27.40 -22.60 4.72
N ASP A 139 28.59 -22.76 5.30
CA ASP A 139 28.87 -23.71 6.37
C ASP A 139 28.07 -23.39 7.64
N LYS A 140 27.95 -22.09 7.99
CA LYS A 140 27.18 -21.61 9.15
C LYS A 140 25.68 -21.41 8.86
N LYS A 141 25.22 -21.69 7.64
CA LYS A 141 23.83 -21.47 7.18
C LYS A 141 23.34 -20.02 7.38
N ILE A 142 24.23 -19.05 7.27
CA ILE A 142 23.91 -17.63 7.37
C ILE A 142 23.42 -17.15 6.01
N THR A 143 22.18 -16.66 5.97
CA THR A 143 21.63 -16.03 4.76
C THR A 143 21.73 -14.52 4.88
N LYS A 144 22.21 -13.86 3.82
CA LYS A 144 22.27 -12.41 3.70
C LYS A 144 21.15 -11.89 2.81
N MET A 145 20.72 -10.68 3.10
CA MET A 145 19.83 -9.85 2.29
C MET A 145 20.50 -8.50 2.04
N GLN A 146 19.94 -7.72 1.12
CA GLN A 146 20.35 -6.34 0.90
C GLN A 146 19.14 -5.43 1.13
N VAL A 147 19.34 -4.28 1.72
CA VAL A 147 18.28 -3.32 2.04
C VAL A 147 18.69 -1.95 1.58
N LEU A 148 17.76 -1.20 0.99
CA LEU A 148 17.88 0.23 0.73
C LEU A 148 16.54 0.90 1.07
N ALA A 149 16.56 2.20 1.32
CA ALA A 149 15.35 2.99 1.49
C ALA A 149 15.23 4.08 0.42
N ALA A 150 14.01 4.44 0.09
CA ALA A 150 13.70 5.56 -0.79
C ALA A 150 12.51 6.35 -0.25
N HIS A 151 12.59 7.67 -0.37
CA HIS A 151 11.54 8.55 0.10
C HIS A 151 10.71 9.05 -1.07
N VAL A 152 9.45 8.60 -1.14
CA VAL A 152 8.56 8.79 -2.29
C VAL A 152 7.30 9.59 -1.92
N SER A 153 7.29 10.20 -0.75
CA SER A 153 6.20 11.07 -0.27
C SER A 153 6.57 12.53 -0.43
N SER A 154 5.88 13.23 -1.33
CA SER A 154 6.02 14.67 -1.52
C SER A 154 5.36 15.42 -0.36
N GLY A 155 5.87 16.62 -0.04
CA GLY A 155 5.27 17.49 0.97
C GLY A 155 5.49 17.07 2.42
N THR A 156 6.28 16.02 2.68
CA THR A 156 6.68 15.61 4.03
C THR A 156 8.13 15.99 4.33
N GLN A 157 8.47 16.00 5.63
CA GLN A 157 9.83 16.25 6.10
C GLN A 157 10.85 15.22 5.58
N LYS A 158 12.14 15.57 5.64
CA LYS A 158 13.22 14.60 5.43
C LYS A 158 13.33 13.66 6.64
N PHE A 159 13.84 12.45 6.40
CA PHE A 159 13.96 11.44 7.44
C PHE A 159 15.36 10.83 7.49
N GLY A 160 15.91 10.70 8.69
CA GLY A 160 17.02 9.79 8.96
C GLY A 160 16.50 8.35 9.02
N VAL A 161 17.09 7.43 8.24
CA VAL A 161 16.62 6.04 8.16
C VAL A 161 17.55 5.13 8.94
N TYR A 162 16.97 4.34 9.85
CA TYR A 162 17.69 3.37 10.67
C TYR A 162 17.00 2.01 10.61
N ILE A 163 17.79 0.94 10.68
CA ILE A 163 17.27 -0.43 10.80
C ILE A 163 18.03 -1.16 11.90
N GLY A 164 17.30 -1.70 12.86
CA GLY A 164 17.85 -2.44 13.99
C GLY A 164 17.06 -3.70 14.24
N LYS A 165 17.59 -4.60 15.06
CA LYS A 165 16.77 -5.69 15.59
C LYS A 165 16.00 -5.18 16.81
N LYS A 166 14.82 -5.75 17.06
CA LYS A 166 13.93 -5.26 18.12
C LYS A 166 14.58 -5.39 19.50
N GLU A 167 15.26 -6.51 19.73
CA GLU A 167 15.93 -6.86 20.98
C GLU A 167 17.13 -5.95 21.30
N ASP A 168 17.75 -5.36 20.27
CA ASP A 168 18.94 -4.52 20.42
C ASP A 168 18.59 -3.04 20.67
N GLY A 169 17.32 -2.67 20.45
CA GLY A 169 16.80 -1.30 20.60
C GLY A 169 17.30 -0.32 19.54
N PHE A 170 16.81 0.93 19.62
CA PHE A 170 17.14 1.97 18.65
C PHE A 170 18.61 2.42 18.71
N SER A 171 19.22 2.45 19.90
CA SER A 171 20.63 2.86 20.07
C SER A 171 21.62 1.97 19.31
N SER A 172 21.24 0.73 19.00
CA SER A 172 22.03 -0.22 18.23
C SER A 172 21.64 -0.27 16.74
N ALA A 173 20.65 0.53 16.32
CA ALA A 173 20.15 0.51 14.96
C ALA A 173 21.18 1.10 13.99
N LYS A 174 21.34 0.44 12.84
CA LYS A 174 22.25 0.89 11.80
C LYS A 174 21.64 2.05 11.04
N TYR A 175 22.30 3.21 11.09
CA TYR A 175 21.99 4.34 10.23
C TYR A 175 22.31 4.04 8.77
N PHE A 176 21.40 4.38 7.87
CA PHE A 176 21.59 4.25 6.42
C PHE A 176 21.95 5.59 5.81
N SER A 177 21.04 6.56 5.90
CA SER A 177 21.21 7.92 5.42
C SER A 177 20.02 8.77 5.83
N GLU A 178 20.16 10.08 5.68
CA GLU A 178 19.06 11.03 5.72
C GLU A 178 18.61 11.28 4.28
N ILE A 179 17.33 11.04 4.00
CA ILE A 179 16.77 11.18 2.65
C ILE A 179 15.60 12.16 2.65
N ALA A 180 15.63 13.09 1.68
CA ALA A 180 14.50 13.92 1.30
C ALA A 180 13.65 13.22 0.25
N TYR A 181 12.51 13.80 -0.12
CA TYR A 181 11.71 13.35 -1.26
C TYR A 181 12.58 13.11 -2.52
N LYS A 182 12.36 11.98 -3.19
CA LYS A 182 13.16 11.39 -4.29
C LYS A 182 14.56 10.90 -3.91
N GLY A 183 14.98 11.07 -2.67
CA GLY A 183 16.23 10.54 -2.14
C GLY A 183 16.18 9.03 -1.97
N ILE A 184 17.32 8.37 -2.24
CA ILE A 184 17.52 6.92 -2.12
C ILE A 184 18.80 6.71 -1.30
N THR A 185 18.78 5.82 -0.33
CA THR A 185 19.97 5.48 0.44
C THR A 185 20.91 4.60 -0.38
N GLU A 186 22.19 4.58 -0.01
CA GLU A 186 23.02 3.44 -0.39
C GLU A 186 22.44 2.15 0.20
N SER A 187 22.63 1.05 -0.51
CA SER A 187 22.17 -0.26 -0.05
C SER A 187 23.16 -0.88 0.93
N GLN A 188 22.65 -1.54 1.96
CA GLN A 188 23.45 -2.25 2.96
C GLN A 188 23.15 -3.75 2.91
N ILE A 189 24.18 -4.59 3.06
CA ILE A 189 24.01 -6.03 3.20
C ILE A 189 23.87 -6.37 4.68
N LEU A 190 22.80 -7.09 5.03
CA LEU A 190 22.45 -7.50 6.38
C LEU A 190 22.20 -9.01 6.42
N THR A 191 22.25 -9.62 7.60
CA THR A 191 21.76 -11.01 7.77
C THR A 191 20.23 -11.01 7.71
N THR A 192 19.62 -12.02 7.10
CA THR A 192 18.16 -12.16 7.11
C THR A 192 17.64 -12.33 8.54
N GLY A 193 16.42 -11.86 8.80
CA GLY A 193 15.84 -11.95 10.15
C GLY A 193 14.73 -10.95 10.40
N LYS A 194 14.45 -10.72 11.68
CA LYS A 194 13.43 -9.80 12.18
C LYS A 194 14.05 -8.45 12.49
N TYR A 195 13.43 -7.39 12.00
CA TYR A 195 13.94 -6.02 12.11
C TYR A 195 12.84 -5.04 12.49
N VAL A 196 13.24 -3.93 13.09
CA VAL A 196 12.44 -2.71 13.27
C VAL A 196 13.10 -1.61 12.45
N ILE A 197 12.30 -0.85 11.72
CA ILE A 197 12.74 0.32 10.98
C ILE A 197 12.32 1.55 11.76
N TYR A 198 13.26 2.47 11.91
CA TYR A 198 13.04 3.75 12.59
C TYR A 198 13.28 4.88 11.59
N LEU A 199 12.43 5.91 11.67
CA LEU A 199 12.70 7.19 11.03
C LEU A 199 12.90 8.25 12.12
N THR A 200 13.93 9.06 11.97
CA THR A 200 14.15 10.26 12.80
C THR A 200 13.85 11.52 11.99
N GLU A 201 13.66 12.64 12.68
CA GLU A 201 13.76 13.95 12.04
C GLU A 201 15.17 14.20 11.52
N ALA A 202 15.29 15.06 10.51
CA ALA A 202 16.58 15.44 9.95
C ALA A 202 17.52 16.01 11.03
N GLY A 203 18.73 15.47 11.13
CA GLY A 203 19.68 15.79 12.20
C GLY A 203 19.25 15.36 13.62
N GLY A 204 18.10 14.71 13.79
CA GLY A 204 17.59 14.24 15.06
C GLY A 204 18.11 12.85 15.44
N ASN A 205 18.14 12.58 16.74
CA ASN A 205 18.64 11.34 17.35
C ASN A 205 17.56 10.55 18.10
N GLU A 206 16.28 10.88 17.90
CA GLU A 206 15.14 10.19 18.50
C GLU A 206 14.17 9.72 17.40
N PRO A 207 13.64 8.49 17.46
CA PRO A 207 12.66 8.00 16.50
C PRO A 207 11.37 8.80 16.57
N VAL A 208 10.91 9.26 15.41
CA VAL A 208 9.59 9.89 15.23
C VAL A 208 8.60 8.99 14.49
N PHE A 209 9.08 7.84 14.01
CA PHE A 209 8.29 6.77 13.42
C PHE A 209 9.00 5.45 13.70
N THR A 210 8.29 4.46 14.23
CA THR A 210 8.86 3.13 14.51
C THR A 210 7.93 2.08 13.94
N THR A 211 8.44 1.16 13.12
CA THR A 211 7.60 0.06 12.62
C THR A 211 7.35 -1.00 13.69
N SER A 212 6.31 -1.81 13.48
CA SER A 212 6.27 -3.14 14.09
C SER A 212 7.44 -4.00 13.55
N GLU A 213 7.70 -5.12 14.21
CA GLU A 213 8.73 -6.07 13.75
C GLU A 213 8.36 -6.62 12.37
N VAL A 214 9.28 -6.51 11.42
CA VAL A 214 9.14 -7.06 10.07
C VAL A 214 10.12 -8.20 9.85
N ASN A 215 9.62 -9.30 9.30
CA ASN A 215 10.44 -10.45 8.94
C ASN A 215 11.02 -10.29 7.52
N LEU A 216 12.32 -10.04 7.43
CA LEU A 216 13.09 -9.91 6.20
C LEU A 216 13.93 -11.17 5.99
N SER A 217 13.27 -12.27 5.65
CA SER A 217 13.87 -13.61 5.62
C SER A 217 14.42 -14.05 4.26
N ALA A 218 14.11 -13.35 3.17
CA ALA A 218 14.46 -13.77 1.82
C ALA A 218 15.84 -13.25 1.38
N LYS A 219 16.57 -14.07 0.59
CA LYS A 219 17.79 -13.67 -0.12
C LYS A 219 17.47 -12.74 -1.30
N THR A 220 17.05 -11.53 -1.00
CA THR A 220 16.67 -10.52 -2.00
C THR A 220 17.17 -9.14 -1.59
N VAL A 221 16.98 -8.19 -2.50
CA VAL A 221 17.05 -6.76 -2.18
C VAL A 221 15.66 -6.29 -1.75
N TYR A 222 15.53 -5.85 -0.51
CA TYR A 222 14.35 -5.18 0.02
C TYR A 222 14.48 -3.68 -0.20
N LYS A 223 13.40 -3.06 -0.70
CA LYS A 223 13.31 -1.61 -0.86
C LYS A 223 12.27 -1.11 0.12
N LEU A 224 12.71 -0.27 1.05
CA LEU A 224 11.87 0.38 2.05
C LEU A 224 11.39 1.72 1.47
N LEU A 225 10.12 1.82 1.13
CA LEU A 225 9.55 3.00 0.49
C LEU A 225 8.79 3.83 1.53
N ILE A 226 9.29 5.03 1.84
CA ILE A 226 8.61 6.01 2.70
C ILE A 226 7.59 6.75 1.82
N ARG A 227 6.34 6.31 1.87
CA ARG A 227 5.25 6.77 1.01
C ARG A 227 4.23 7.62 1.79
N PRO A 228 3.38 8.41 1.10
CA PRO A 228 2.34 9.18 1.75
C PRO A 228 1.37 8.27 2.51
N ALA A 229 0.92 8.75 3.66
CA ALA A 229 -0.17 8.17 4.43
C ALA A 229 -1.22 9.22 4.77
N PHE A 230 -2.46 8.75 4.90
CA PHE A 230 -3.64 9.60 5.07
C PHE A 230 -4.45 9.15 6.28
N GLY A 231 -5.39 10.00 6.69
CA GLY A 231 -6.20 9.76 7.88
C GLY A 231 -5.44 10.14 9.15
N PRO A 232 -5.34 9.26 10.15
CA PRO A 232 -4.76 9.61 11.45
C PRO A 232 -3.23 9.70 11.45
N SER A 233 -2.58 9.66 10.27
CA SER A 233 -1.13 9.62 10.18
C SER A 233 -0.47 10.93 10.58
N VAL A 234 0.19 10.97 11.74
CA VAL A 234 0.78 12.20 12.28
C VAL A 234 1.93 12.73 11.44
N LYS A 235 2.80 11.83 10.96
CA LYS A 235 3.93 12.18 10.09
C LYS A 235 3.58 12.16 8.60
N GLY A 236 2.33 11.84 8.26
CA GLY A 236 1.85 11.77 6.89
C GLY A 236 2.55 10.70 6.05
N VAL A 237 3.17 9.69 6.67
CA VAL A 237 3.94 8.65 5.98
C VAL A 237 3.65 7.25 6.51
N LYS A 238 3.83 6.26 5.62
CA LYS A 238 3.91 4.83 5.92
C LYS A 238 5.15 4.25 5.26
N LEU A 239 5.59 3.09 5.75
CA LEU A 239 6.72 2.37 5.18
C LEU A 239 6.24 1.12 4.45
N ASP A 240 6.53 1.03 3.16
CA ASP A 240 6.27 -0.18 2.37
C ASP A 240 7.56 -0.99 2.17
N VAL A 241 7.50 -2.27 2.45
CA VAL A 241 8.60 -3.21 2.19
C VAL A 241 8.33 -3.94 0.88
N VAL A 242 9.14 -3.63 -0.13
CA VAL A 242 9.02 -4.20 -1.48
C VAL A 242 10.16 -5.18 -1.76
N GLY A 243 9.82 -6.47 -1.81
CA GLY A 243 10.72 -7.55 -2.22
C GLY A 243 10.75 -7.77 -3.74
N HIS A 244 11.06 -9.00 -4.18
CA HIS A 244 11.07 -9.35 -5.61
C HIS A 244 9.68 -9.76 -6.16
N SER A 245 8.72 -10.04 -5.28
CA SER A 245 7.36 -10.46 -5.66
C SER A 245 6.41 -9.27 -5.73
N ARG A 246 5.14 -9.52 -6.03
CA ARG A 246 4.05 -8.52 -5.97
C ARG A 246 3.67 -8.13 -4.54
N ALA A 247 4.07 -8.93 -3.54
CA ALA A 247 3.68 -8.68 -2.16
C ALA A 247 4.38 -7.42 -1.64
N VAL A 248 3.58 -6.50 -1.12
CA VAL A 248 4.03 -5.29 -0.45
C VAL A 248 3.53 -5.36 0.98
N THR A 249 4.45 -5.32 1.95
CA THR A 249 4.09 -5.23 3.36
C THR A 249 4.08 -3.76 3.75
N SER A 250 2.91 -3.22 4.05
CA SER A 250 2.78 -1.84 4.51
C SER A 250 2.79 -1.77 6.03
N LEU A 251 3.64 -0.91 6.57
CA LEU A 251 3.90 -0.76 7.99
C LEU A 251 3.54 0.68 8.40
N ALA A 252 2.67 0.80 9.40
CA ALA A 252 2.39 2.06 10.07
C ALA A 252 3.38 2.28 11.23
N ASP A 253 3.38 3.50 11.78
CA ASP A 253 4.02 3.75 13.05
C ASP A 253 3.32 2.93 14.15
N ILE A 254 4.09 2.35 15.07
CA ILE A 254 3.51 1.65 16.23
C ILE A 254 2.75 2.61 17.15
N ASN A 255 3.06 3.90 17.09
CA ASN A 255 2.37 4.94 17.84
C ASN A 255 1.25 5.61 17.02
N GLU A 256 0.95 5.10 15.81
CA GLU A 256 -0.06 5.70 14.97
C GLU A 256 -1.44 5.60 15.62
N LYS A 257 -2.11 6.75 15.67
CA LYS A 257 -3.46 6.86 16.21
C LYS A 257 -4.49 6.27 15.25
N VAL A 258 -5.73 6.28 15.71
CA VAL A 258 -6.91 5.94 14.92
C VAL A 258 -7.88 7.09 14.99
N GLN A 259 -8.80 7.14 14.05
CA GLN A 259 -9.87 8.12 14.10
C GLN A 259 -11.25 7.48 13.96
N LEU A 260 -12.15 7.96 14.80
CA LEU A 260 -13.53 7.49 14.88
C LEU A 260 -14.50 8.66 14.78
N ARG A 261 -15.68 8.39 14.22
CA ARG A 261 -16.81 9.33 14.19
C ARG A 261 -18.13 8.56 14.14
N VAL A 262 -19.23 9.26 14.28
CA VAL A 262 -20.58 8.69 14.30
C VAL A 262 -21.45 9.43 13.30
N TYR A 263 -22.22 8.66 12.55
CA TYR A 263 -23.36 9.16 11.81
C TYR A 263 -24.65 8.73 12.51
N ASN A 264 -25.51 9.68 12.84
CA ASN A 264 -26.80 9.39 13.45
C ASN A 264 -27.90 9.37 12.37
N GLY A 265 -28.20 8.19 11.83
CA GLY A 265 -29.37 7.95 10.98
C GLY A 265 -30.58 7.41 11.74
N PHE A 266 -30.57 7.45 13.07
CA PHE A 266 -31.72 7.03 13.87
C PHE A 266 -32.75 8.14 13.96
N GLU A 267 -33.90 7.93 13.32
CA GLU A 267 -34.89 8.99 13.12
C GLU A 267 -35.76 9.30 14.35
N HIS A 268 -35.81 8.34 15.29
CA HIS A 268 -36.67 8.37 16.48
C HIS A 268 -36.15 9.27 17.62
N ASN A 269 -34.96 9.87 17.46
CA ASN A 269 -34.39 10.83 18.41
C ASN A 269 -33.79 12.03 17.69
N ASP A 270 -33.99 13.24 18.23
CA ASP A 270 -33.39 14.45 17.67
C ASP A 270 -31.87 14.49 17.83
N LYS A 271 -31.35 13.86 18.90
CA LYS A 271 -29.93 13.75 19.18
C LYS A 271 -29.62 12.46 19.95
N VAL A 272 -28.44 11.92 19.71
CA VAL A 272 -27.89 10.81 20.49
C VAL A 272 -26.55 11.19 21.09
N ILE A 273 -26.21 10.55 22.20
CA ILE A 273 -24.89 10.61 22.82
C ILE A 273 -24.22 9.25 22.61
N ALA A 274 -23.17 9.22 21.78
CA ALA A 274 -22.32 8.05 21.61
C ALA A 274 -21.11 8.16 22.55
N LYS A 275 -20.91 7.16 23.40
CA LYS A 275 -19.76 7.02 24.29
C LYS A 275 -18.87 5.89 23.81
N PHE A 276 -17.57 6.13 23.81
CA PHE A 276 -16.52 5.22 23.39
C PHE A 276 -15.60 4.98 24.57
N ASN A 277 -15.60 3.78 25.12
CA ASN A 277 -14.73 3.42 26.23
C ASN A 277 -13.65 2.46 25.72
N GLY A 278 -12.41 2.94 25.71
CA GLY A 278 -11.23 2.16 25.37
C GLY A 278 -10.54 1.58 26.61
N LYS A 279 -9.38 0.97 26.39
CA LYS A 279 -8.51 0.51 27.47
C LYS A 279 -7.92 1.70 28.24
N ASN A 280 -7.36 1.43 29.42
CA ASN A 280 -6.66 2.42 30.26
C ASN A 280 -7.52 3.64 30.63
N SER A 281 -8.83 3.45 30.84
CA SER A 281 -9.78 4.51 31.16
C SER A 281 -9.92 5.60 30.09
N GLU A 282 -9.51 5.32 28.85
CA GLU A 282 -9.78 6.19 27.71
C GLU A 282 -11.29 6.24 27.46
N SER A 283 -11.87 7.43 27.49
CA SER A 283 -13.29 7.61 27.26
C SER A 283 -13.53 8.85 26.42
N HIS A 284 -14.32 8.69 25.36
CA HIS A 284 -14.73 9.79 24.49
C HIS A 284 -16.24 9.82 24.36
N GLN A 285 -16.78 11.01 24.13
CA GLN A 285 -18.21 11.20 23.93
C GLN A 285 -18.45 12.12 22.75
N GLN A 286 -19.46 11.79 21.94
CA GLN A 286 -19.96 12.63 20.87
C GLN A 286 -21.47 12.77 20.99
N GLU A 287 -21.96 14.01 20.99
CA GLU A 287 -23.38 14.31 20.77
C GLU A 287 -23.60 14.53 19.27
N VAL A 288 -24.56 13.80 18.70
CA VAL A 288 -24.79 13.80 17.25
C VAL A 288 -26.27 14.01 16.97
N ALA A 289 -26.58 15.11 16.29
CA ALA A 289 -27.93 15.41 15.86
C ALA A 289 -28.44 14.37 14.85
N LYS A 290 -29.76 14.21 14.77
CA LYS A 290 -30.44 13.41 13.76
C LYS A 290 -29.99 13.82 12.36
N TRP A 291 -29.66 12.84 11.53
CA TRP A 291 -29.05 12.98 10.20
C TRP A 291 -27.67 13.67 10.20
N GLY A 292 -27.07 13.83 11.37
CA GLY A 292 -25.79 14.47 11.57
C GLY A 292 -24.62 13.49 11.48
N LEU A 293 -23.48 14.01 11.03
CA LEU A 293 -22.19 13.35 11.06
C LEU A 293 -21.27 14.11 12.01
N SER A 294 -20.70 13.41 12.99
CA SER A 294 -19.74 14.01 13.90
C SER A 294 -18.37 14.23 13.23
N SER A 295 -17.58 15.12 13.82
CA SER A 295 -16.15 15.23 13.48
C SER A 295 -15.39 13.99 13.91
N PHE A 296 -14.24 13.74 13.29
CA PHE A 296 -13.34 12.69 13.73
C PHE A 296 -12.74 13.03 15.11
N ILE A 297 -12.69 12.04 16.00
CA ILE A 297 -11.86 12.05 17.20
C ILE A 297 -10.61 11.24 16.89
N LEU A 298 -9.44 11.82 17.17
CA LEU A 298 -8.15 11.16 17.07
C LEU A 298 -7.77 10.54 18.42
N THR A 299 -7.58 9.23 18.46
CA THR A 299 -7.54 8.43 19.70
C THR A 299 -6.56 7.26 19.57
N ASN A 300 -6.27 6.52 20.65
CA ASN A 300 -5.36 5.37 20.54
C ASN A 300 -6.00 4.20 19.80
N PHE A 301 -5.20 3.38 19.11
CA PHE A 301 -5.69 2.12 18.55
C PHE A 301 -6.06 1.13 19.66
N GLY A 302 -6.96 0.21 19.37
CA GLY A 302 -7.44 -0.77 20.33
C GLY A 302 -8.93 -1.05 20.20
N ASP A 303 -9.47 -1.77 21.17
CA ASP A 303 -10.88 -2.09 21.25
C ASP A 303 -11.63 -1.01 22.03
N TYR A 304 -12.77 -0.58 21.49
CA TYR A 304 -13.66 0.38 22.12
C TYR A 304 -15.04 -0.25 22.31
N ASP A 305 -15.52 -0.22 23.56
CA ASP A 305 -16.91 -0.49 23.89
C ASP A 305 -17.74 0.77 23.63
N VAL A 306 -18.67 0.66 22.69
CA VAL A 306 -19.52 1.76 22.27
C VAL A 306 -20.91 1.59 22.83
N SER A 307 -21.40 2.64 23.49
CA SER A 307 -22.78 2.78 23.93
C SER A 307 -23.40 4.05 23.37
N VAL A 308 -24.71 4.01 23.15
CA VAL A 308 -25.48 5.12 22.61
C VAL A 308 -26.72 5.33 23.47
N SER A 309 -26.92 6.55 23.92
CA SER A 309 -28.11 6.95 24.66
C SER A 309 -28.84 8.09 23.97
N ASP A 310 -30.12 8.22 24.22
CA ASP A 310 -30.91 9.40 23.89
C ASP A 310 -30.34 10.60 24.66
N ALA A 311 -30.05 11.70 23.96
CA ALA A 311 -29.48 12.90 24.58
C ALA A 311 -30.46 13.65 25.49
N ALA A 312 -31.76 13.56 25.22
CA ALA A 312 -32.80 14.26 25.98
C ALA A 312 -33.21 13.48 27.24
N THR A 313 -33.38 12.17 27.12
CA THR A 313 -33.88 11.34 28.22
C THR A 313 -32.79 10.59 28.98
N GLY A 314 -31.60 10.42 28.39
CA GLY A 314 -30.54 9.58 28.94
C GLY A 314 -30.79 8.07 28.79
N ASN A 315 -31.91 7.68 28.18
CA ASN A 315 -32.25 6.28 27.97
C ASN A 315 -31.22 5.59 27.08
N MET A 316 -30.75 4.42 27.51
CA MET A 316 -29.81 3.62 26.73
C MET A 316 -30.51 3.03 25.50
N LEU A 317 -30.02 3.35 24.30
CA LEU A 317 -30.56 2.89 23.03
C LEU A 317 -29.77 1.70 22.48
N LEU A 318 -28.46 1.72 22.68
CA LEU A 318 -27.55 0.65 22.28
C LEU A 318 -26.43 0.55 23.32
N ASN A 319 -26.06 -0.67 23.68
CA ASN A 319 -24.97 -0.92 24.62
C ASN A 319 -24.12 -2.09 24.14
N ASN A 320 -22.84 -2.09 24.50
CA ASN A 320 -21.87 -3.16 24.24
C ASN A 320 -21.59 -3.43 22.74
N LEU A 321 -21.54 -2.40 21.90
CA LEU A 321 -20.96 -2.55 20.56
C LEU A 321 -19.43 -2.50 20.66
N LEU A 322 -18.77 -3.64 20.55
CA LEU A 322 -17.32 -3.72 20.52
C LEU A 322 -16.79 -3.38 19.12
N VAL A 323 -15.93 -2.37 19.04
CA VAL A 323 -15.27 -1.98 17.79
C VAL A 323 -13.76 -2.01 17.97
N THR A 324 -13.09 -2.93 17.27
CA THR A 324 -11.62 -3.00 17.20
C THR A 324 -11.09 -2.00 16.18
N TYR A 325 -10.10 -1.21 16.55
CA TYR A 325 -9.35 -0.31 15.67
C TYR A 325 -7.88 -0.72 15.63
N ASN A 326 -7.37 -1.03 14.44
CA ASN A 326 -5.94 -1.21 14.20
C ASN A 326 -5.26 0.14 13.96
N GLN A 327 -3.93 0.19 14.09
CA GLN A 327 -3.15 1.38 13.79
C GLN A 327 -3.48 1.95 12.40
N SER A 328 -3.60 3.27 12.33
CA SER A 328 -4.06 4.02 11.17
C SER A 328 -5.53 3.83 10.75
N ASP A 329 -6.34 3.08 11.49
CA ASP A 329 -7.75 2.90 11.11
C ASP A 329 -8.51 4.22 11.17
N SER A 330 -9.42 4.39 10.20
CA SER A 330 -10.41 5.45 10.19
C SER A 330 -11.77 4.79 10.06
N LYS A 331 -12.66 4.92 11.05
CA LYS A 331 -13.99 4.29 10.99
C LYS A 331 -15.12 5.24 11.32
N SER A 332 -16.31 4.93 10.83
CA SER A 332 -17.56 5.55 11.27
C SER A 332 -18.52 4.51 11.78
N ILE A 333 -19.19 4.83 12.88
CA ILE A 333 -20.33 4.07 13.37
C ILE A 333 -21.58 4.70 12.77
N LEU A 334 -22.30 3.93 11.96
CA LEU A 334 -23.58 4.33 11.40
C LEU A 334 -24.69 3.77 12.27
N LEU A 335 -25.50 4.67 12.82
CA LEU A 335 -26.67 4.35 13.61
C LEU A 335 -27.91 4.40 12.72
N TYR A 336 -28.80 3.41 12.81
CA TYR A 336 -30.00 3.32 11.96
C TYR A 336 -31.11 2.49 12.65
N PRO A 337 -32.39 2.70 12.30
CA PRO A 337 -33.48 1.88 12.82
C PRO A 337 -33.51 0.51 12.14
N ASP A 338 -33.87 -0.56 12.87
CA ASP A 338 -34.30 -1.81 12.26
C ASP A 338 -35.80 -1.83 11.94
N SER A 339 -36.31 -2.97 11.48
CA SER A 339 -37.72 -3.15 11.12
C SER A 339 -38.68 -3.06 12.32
N GLU A 340 -38.17 -3.03 13.55
CA GLU A 340 -38.94 -2.85 14.79
C GLU A 340 -38.67 -1.49 15.44
N ASP A 341 -38.11 -0.52 14.68
CA ASP A 341 -37.75 0.81 15.14
C ASP A 341 -36.69 0.84 16.26
N LYS A 342 -35.92 -0.25 16.44
CA LYS A 342 -34.83 -0.31 17.41
C LYS A 342 -33.52 0.16 16.80
N LEU A 343 -32.70 0.80 17.62
CA LEU A 343 -31.37 1.25 17.20
C LEU A 343 -30.47 0.07 16.87
N LYS A 344 -29.95 0.05 15.65
CA LYS A 344 -28.83 -0.77 15.21
C LYS A 344 -27.63 0.09 14.85
N ALA A 345 -26.47 -0.55 14.82
CA ALA A 345 -25.23 0.07 14.42
C ALA A 345 -24.46 -0.82 13.45
N THR A 346 -23.82 -0.20 12.47
CA THR A 346 -22.83 -0.83 11.60
C THR A 346 -21.55 0.00 11.59
N VAL A 347 -20.41 -0.63 11.31
CA VAL A 347 -19.10 0.02 11.30
C VAL A 347 -18.57 0.07 9.88
N LEU A 348 -18.31 1.28 9.39
CA LEU A 348 -17.72 1.52 8.08
C LEU A 348 -16.26 1.92 8.22
N GLY A 349 -15.36 1.17 7.57
CA GLY A 349 -13.96 1.54 7.42
C GLY A 349 -13.77 2.55 6.28
N HIS A 350 -12.94 3.56 6.50
CA HIS A 350 -12.63 4.58 5.50
C HIS A 350 -11.26 4.35 4.88
N ASN A 351 -11.19 4.48 3.56
CA ASN A 351 -9.94 4.73 2.87
C ASN A 351 -9.88 6.22 2.51
N LEU A 352 -9.07 6.96 3.25
CA LEU A 352 -8.92 8.41 3.10
C LEU A 352 -7.79 8.81 2.14
N THR A 353 -7.31 7.86 1.34
CA THR A 353 -6.41 8.18 0.23
C THR A 353 -7.16 9.11 -0.73
N PRO A 354 -6.57 10.25 -1.12
CA PRO A 354 -7.17 11.13 -2.12
C PRO A 354 -7.36 10.35 -3.43
N ARG A 355 -8.30 10.78 -4.26
CA ARG A 355 -8.53 10.18 -5.57
C ARG A 355 -8.84 11.30 -6.54
N SER A 356 -8.08 11.46 -7.62
CA SER A 356 -8.32 12.58 -8.55
C SER A 356 -9.54 12.32 -9.44
N TYR A 357 -9.71 11.10 -9.95
CA TYR A 357 -10.70 10.81 -11.00
C TYR A 357 -11.58 9.57 -10.75
N GLN A 358 -11.28 8.74 -9.76
CA GLN A 358 -12.04 7.51 -9.49
C GLN A 358 -12.65 7.54 -8.10
N TYR A 359 -13.95 7.75 -8.01
CA TYR A 359 -14.69 7.70 -6.75
C TYR A 359 -15.50 6.42 -6.70
N GLN A 360 -15.44 5.73 -5.56
CA GLN A 360 -16.37 4.64 -5.27
C GLN A 360 -17.41 5.20 -4.31
N VAL A 361 -18.65 5.31 -4.77
CA VAL A 361 -19.78 5.70 -3.93
C VAL A 361 -20.51 4.43 -3.53
N GLN A 362 -20.62 4.19 -2.23
CA GLN A 362 -21.52 3.18 -1.68
C GLN A 362 -22.76 3.91 -1.17
N LEU A 363 -23.92 3.56 -1.70
CA LEU A 363 -25.20 4.07 -1.25
C LEU A 363 -25.79 3.05 -0.29
N LEU A 364 -26.20 3.52 0.90
CA LEU A 364 -26.82 2.68 1.90
C LEU A 364 -28.24 3.20 2.14
N ASN A 365 -29.24 2.36 1.90
CA ASN A 365 -30.60 2.67 2.31
C ASN A 365 -30.77 2.34 3.80
N LEU A 366 -31.15 3.35 4.59
CA LEU A 366 -31.36 3.24 6.03
C LEU A 366 -32.85 3.25 6.41
N ALA A 367 -33.76 3.16 5.43
CA ALA A 367 -35.20 3.13 5.67
C ALA A 367 -35.64 1.80 6.29
N SER A 368 -36.50 1.89 7.30
CA SER A 368 -37.04 0.78 8.11
C SER A 368 -38.09 -0.07 7.37
N ASP A 369 -38.68 0.45 6.29
CA ASP A 369 -39.81 -0.15 5.55
C ASP A 369 -39.40 -1.15 4.45
N THR A 370 -38.11 -1.18 4.10
CA THR A 370 -37.54 -2.19 3.20
C THR A 370 -36.82 -3.26 4.02
N LYS A 371 -37.07 -4.54 3.73
CA LYS A 371 -36.33 -5.67 4.33
C LYS A 371 -34.83 -5.36 4.25
N GLY A 372 -34.21 -5.21 5.43
CA GLY A 372 -32.97 -4.45 5.59
C GLY A 372 -31.77 -4.92 4.78
N LEU A 373 -30.78 -4.03 4.69
CA LEU A 373 -29.39 -4.25 4.27
C LEU A 373 -29.19 -5.29 3.16
N GLU A 374 -29.58 -4.96 1.92
CA GLU A 374 -28.82 -5.42 0.77
C GLU A 374 -27.65 -4.46 0.57
N ALA A 375 -26.49 -4.80 1.13
CA ALA A 375 -25.23 -4.22 0.69
C ALA A 375 -24.98 -4.73 -0.73
N ASP A 376 -25.60 -4.09 -1.71
CA ASP A 376 -25.38 -4.43 -3.10
C ASP A 376 -24.00 -3.91 -3.51
N GLU A 377 -23.02 -4.82 -3.58
CA GLU A 377 -21.80 -4.61 -4.36
C GLU A 377 -22.16 -4.64 -5.85
N SER A 378 -23.00 -3.70 -6.28
CA SER A 378 -23.33 -3.54 -7.69
C SER A 378 -22.10 -2.96 -8.42
N PRO A 379 -21.66 -3.58 -9.53
CA PRO A 379 -20.64 -2.99 -10.38
C PRO A 379 -21.22 -1.75 -11.06
N GLN A 380 -20.50 -0.64 -10.91
CA GLN A 380 -20.47 0.54 -11.77
C GLN A 380 -21.74 0.86 -12.58
N LYS A 381 -22.47 1.89 -12.16
CA LYS A 381 -23.12 2.79 -13.13
C LYS A 381 -22.16 3.95 -13.41
N GLU A 382 -21.51 3.87 -14.57
CA GLU A 382 -20.93 5.04 -15.22
C GLU A 382 -22.06 6.08 -15.41
N MET A 383 -22.00 7.16 -14.63
CA MET A 383 -22.79 8.35 -14.94
C MET A 383 -22.07 9.10 -16.06
N ASN A 384 -22.47 8.80 -17.30
CA ASN A 384 -22.19 9.67 -18.44
C ASN A 384 -22.90 11.01 -18.21
N LYS A 385 -22.13 12.09 -18.23
CA LYS A 385 -22.64 13.42 -18.60
C LYS A 385 -22.25 13.70 -20.04
#